data_AF-A0A093ZBD2-F1
#
_entry.id   AF-A0A093ZBD2-F1
#
_cell.length_a   1.000
_cell.length_b   1.000
_cell.length_c   1.000
_cell.angle_alpha   90.00
_cell.angle_beta   90.00
_cell.angle_gamma   90.00
#
_symmetry.space_group_name_H-M   'P 1'
#
loop_
_entity.id
_entity.type
_entity.pdbx_description
1 polymer ?
#
loop_
_entity_poly.entity_id
_entity_poly.type
_entity_poly.pdbx_seq_one_letter_code
_entity_poly.pdbx_strand_id
1 'polypeptide(L)'
;GHAASSAQNPNLGRHVSQSAEPSITQSIRRQEERNTHRSPAQQTRDEDYAREYDYSSPFGDSTEPALTDREAMETELIRALISSYFDIVRESIADQVPKAVMHLLVNHSKDVVQNRLVSELYREDMFEELLYEDDAVKKEREKCERLLKTYREAAKIVGEVL
;
A
#
# COMPACT_ATOMS: atom_id res chain seq x y z
N GLY A 1 2.99 4.65 -70.65
CA GLY A 1 3.59 3.38 -70.20
C GLY A 1 3.36 3.30 -68.70
N HIS A 2 2.71 2.25 -68.19
CA HIS A 2 3.35 0.97 -67.78
C HIS A 2 4.41 1.19 -66.68
N ALA A 3 4.53 0.44 -65.59
CA ALA A 3 3.77 -0.58 -64.87
C ALA A 3 4.59 -0.84 -63.58
N ALA A 4 4.01 -1.55 -62.62
CA ALA A 4 4.52 -1.91 -61.28
C ALA A 4 5.97 -2.45 -61.19
N SER A 5 6.57 -2.38 -59.99
CA SER A 5 6.97 -3.58 -59.22
C SER A 5 7.59 -3.27 -57.86
N SER A 6 7.29 -4.19 -56.94
CA SER A 6 7.58 -4.26 -55.51
C SER A 6 9.06 -4.47 -55.16
N ALA A 7 9.44 -4.06 -53.95
CA ALA A 7 10.50 -4.71 -53.19
C ALA A 7 10.26 -4.55 -51.67
N GLN A 8 9.85 -5.65 -51.03
CA GLN A 8 10.05 -5.93 -49.62
C GLN A 8 11.55 -6.13 -49.36
N ASN A 9 12.10 -5.66 -48.24
CA ASN A 9 12.80 -6.53 -47.27
C ASN A 9 13.23 -5.81 -45.98
N PRO A 10 13.73 -6.52 -44.93
CA PRO A 10 13.13 -6.48 -43.60
C PRO A 10 14.12 -5.92 -42.57
N ASN A 11 13.65 -5.09 -41.65
CA ASN A 11 14.56 -4.62 -40.60
C ASN A 11 14.72 -5.71 -39.54
N LEU A 12 15.84 -6.43 -39.65
CA LEU A 12 16.39 -7.37 -38.68
C LEU A 12 16.64 -6.67 -37.34
N GLY A 13 16.42 -7.44 -36.27
CA GLY A 13 16.29 -6.95 -34.91
C GLY A 13 17.53 -6.31 -34.32
N ARG A 14 17.28 -5.39 -33.39
CA ARG A 14 18.22 -4.97 -32.38
C ARG A 14 17.57 -5.21 -31.02
N HIS A 15 17.94 -6.31 -30.41
CA HIS A 15 17.53 -6.74 -29.07
C HIS A 15 18.05 -5.70 -28.06
N VAL A 16 17.15 -4.96 -27.42
CA VAL A 16 17.44 -4.18 -26.22
C VAL A 16 16.63 -4.84 -25.10
N SER A 17 17.33 -5.50 -24.20
CA SER A 17 16.76 -6.13 -23.01
C SER A 17 16.07 -5.07 -22.16
N GLN A 18 14.73 -5.03 -22.19
CA GLN A 18 13.95 -4.33 -21.19
C GLN A 18 13.85 -5.23 -19.96
N SER A 19 14.47 -4.77 -18.87
CA SER A 19 14.25 -5.27 -17.52
C SER A 19 12.74 -5.27 -17.25
N ALA A 20 12.16 -6.44 -17.04
CA ALA A 20 10.74 -6.57 -16.72
C ALA A 20 10.46 -5.97 -15.34
N GLU A 21 9.75 -4.84 -15.30
CA GLU A 21 9.06 -4.41 -14.09
C GLU A 21 7.91 -5.39 -13.79
N PRO A 22 7.68 -5.79 -12.53
CA PRO A 22 6.57 -6.67 -12.21
C PRO A 22 5.26 -5.87 -12.32
N SER A 23 4.52 -6.09 -13.42
CA SER A 23 3.17 -5.57 -13.60
C SER A 23 2.19 -6.33 -12.71
N ILE A 24 1.69 -5.67 -11.67
CA ILE A 24 0.67 -6.16 -10.72
C ILE A 24 -0.64 -6.57 -11.42
N THR A 25 -0.84 -6.17 -12.66
CA THR A 25 -2.10 -6.39 -13.39
C THR A 25 -2.23 -7.80 -13.99
N GLN A 26 -1.16 -8.60 -14.07
CA GLN A 26 -1.21 -9.93 -14.68
C GLN A 26 -1.56 -11.09 -13.73
N SER A 27 -1.65 -10.86 -12.42
CA SER A 27 -2.03 -11.90 -11.46
C SER A 27 -3.54 -12.19 -11.40
N ILE A 28 -4.37 -11.50 -12.19
CA ILE A 28 -5.84 -11.58 -12.11
C ILE A 28 -6.44 -12.57 -13.13
N ARG A 29 -5.65 -13.19 -14.02
CA ARG A 29 -6.14 -14.26 -14.92
C ARG A 29 -5.64 -15.65 -14.55
N ARG A 30 -5.82 -16.05 -13.28
CA ARG A 30 -5.75 -17.48 -12.90
C ARG A 30 -7.14 -17.99 -12.54
N GLN A 31 -7.77 -18.52 -13.58
CA GLN A 31 -8.64 -19.70 -13.61
C GLN A 31 -9.33 -20.09 -12.29
N GLU A 32 -10.66 -19.96 -12.31
CA GLU A 32 -11.61 -20.46 -11.32
C GLU A 32 -11.45 -21.97 -11.12
N GLU A 33 -10.88 -22.38 -9.99
CA GLU A 33 -11.20 -23.65 -9.36
C GLU A 33 -12.02 -23.34 -8.11
N ARG A 34 -13.26 -23.80 -8.13
CA ARG A 34 -14.29 -23.61 -7.10
C ARG A 34 -13.88 -24.36 -5.83
N ASN A 35 -12.93 -23.81 -5.09
CA ASN A 35 -12.49 -24.34 -3.81
C ASN A 35 -13.50 -23.90 -2.74
N THR A 36 -14.31 -24.82 -2.23
CA THR A 36 -15.34 -24.60 -1.20
C THR A 36 -14.77 -24.40 0.22
N HIS A 37 -13.52 -23.96 0.35
CA HIS A 37 -12.91 -23.67 1.64
C HIS A 37 -12.82 -22.17 1.87
N ARG A 38 -13.92 -21.64 2.42
CA ARG A 38 -14.05 -20.28 2.94
C ARG A 38 -13.08 -20.10 4.11
N SER A 39 -12.37 -18.97 4.14
CA SER A 39 -11.43 -18.66 5.22
C SER A 39 -12.17 -18.57 6.57
N PRO A 40 -11.58 -19.01 7.70
CA PRO A 40 -12.24 -18.94 9.02
C PRO A 40 -12.70 -17.51 9.40
N ALA A 41 -11.98 -16.49 8.93
CA ALA A 41 -12.30 -15.08 9.13
C ALA A 41 -13.52 -14.58 8.32
N GLN A 42 -13.89 -15.27 7.23
CA GLN A 42 -15.11 -14.97 6.49
C GLN A 42 -16.30 -15.73 7.07
N GLN A 43 -16.14 -17.00 7.46
CA GLN A 43 -17.20 -17.77 8.14
C GLN A 43 -17.70 -17.08 9.42
N THR A 44 -16.80 -16.57 10.25
CA THR A 44 -17.15 -15.82 11.47
C THR A 44 -17.96 -14.56 11.19
N ARG A 45 -17.69 -13.83 10.09
CA ARG A 45 -18.42 -12.61 9.74
C ARG A 45 -19.86 -12.86 9.28
N ASP A 46 -20.14 -13.95 8.58
CA ASP A 46 -21.51 -14.28 8.17
C ASP A 46 -22.33 -14.84 9.34
N GLU A 47 -21.70 -15.58 10.26
CA GLU A 47 -22.37 -16.11 11.47
C GLU A 47 -22.73 -15.00 12.48
N ASP A 48 -21.91 -13.96 12.60
CA ASP A 48 -22.22 -12.81 13.46
C ASP A 48 -23.43 -11.99 12.98
N TYR A 49 -23.80 -12.09 11.70
CA TYR A 49 -24.97 -11.43 11.12
C TYR A 49 -26.23 -12.29 11.14
N ALA A 50 -26.09 -13.61 11.20
CA ALA A 50 -27.22 -14.54 11.31
C ALA A 50 -27.72 -14.71 12.75
N ARG A 51 -27.12 -14.01 13.72
CA ARG A 51 -27.56 -14.02 15.12
C ARG A 51 -28.90 -13.30 15.21
N GLU A 52 -29.97 -14.10 15.26
CA GLU A 52 -31.32 -13.69 15.65
C GLU A 52 -31.19 -12.83 16.91
N TYR A 53 -31.51 -11.54 16.81
CA TYR A 53 -31.48 -10.61 17.94
C TYR A 53 -32.61 -11.02 18.89
N ASP A 54 -32.31 -11.94 19.81
CA ASP A 54 -33.21 -12.24 20.92
C ASP A 54 -33.30 -11.00 21.82
N TYR A 55 -34.42 -10.28 21.73
CA TYR A 55 -34.72 -9.12 22.56
C TYR A 55 -35.21 -9.57 23.93
N SER A 56 -34.39 -10.36 24.62
CA SER A 56 -34.59 -10.66 26.04
C SER A 56 -33.98 -9.52 26.86
N SER A 57 -34.73 -8.41 27.02
CA SER A 57 -34.34 -7.33 27.92
C SER A 57 -34.28 -7.82 29.37
N PRO A 58 -33.17 -7.65 30.12
CA PRO A 58 -33.11 -8.04 31.53
C PRO A 58 -33.90 -7.10 32.45
N PHE A 59 -34.45 -6.01 31.91
CA PHE A 59 -35.22 -5.01 32.65
C PHE A 59 -36.44 -4.61 31.82
N GLY A 60 -37.59 -5.21 32.12
CA GLY A 60 -38.85 -4.87 31.45
C GLY A 60 -39.90 -5.93 31.68
N ASP A 61 -40.45 -6.00 32.89
CA ASP A 61 -41.82 -6.50 33.08
C ASP A 61 -42.75 -5.43 32.49
N SER A 62 -42.92 -5.46 31.17
CA SER A 62 -43.73 -4.50 30.46
C SER A 62 -45.11 -5.11 30.24
N THR A 63 -46.05 -4.63 31.04
CA THR A 63 -47.50 -4.68 30.82
C THR A 63 -47.84 -3.86 29.56
N GLU A 64 -47.27 -4.20 28.40
CA GLU A 64 -47.70 -3.64 27.13
C GLU A 64 -48.95 -4.37 26.65
N PRO A 65 -50.00 -3.66 26.18
CA PRO A 65 -51.10 -4.29 25.48
C PRO A 65 -50.53 -5.13 24.34
N ALA A 66 -50.96 -6.39 24.23
CA ALA A 66 -50.55 -7.23 23.11
C ALA A 66 -50.81 -6.48 21.80
N LEU A 67 -49.73 -6.25 21.03
CA LEU A 67 -49.82 -5.59 19.74
C LEU A 67 -50.87 -6.30 18.89
N THR A 68 -51.69 -5.53 18.19
CA THR A 68 -52.57 -6.13 17.18
C THR A 68 -51.72 -6.82 16.12
N ASP A 69 -52.22 -7.89 15.50
CA ASP A 69 -51.47 -8.63 14.45
C ASP A 69 -50.96 -7.70 13.35
N ARG A 70 -51.71 -6.62 13.07
CA ARG A 70 -51.32 -5.56 12.15
C ARG A 70 -50.11 -4.77 12.65
N GLU A 71 -50.13 -4.28 13.89
CA GLU A 71 -49.01 -3.56 14.50
C GLU A 71 -47.76 -4.43 14.61
N ALA A 72 -47.92 -5.72 14.91
CA ALA A 72 -46.81 -6.67 14.93
C ALA A 72 -46.16 -6.82 13.54
N MET A 73 -46.96 -6.97 12.47
CA MET A 73 -46.46 -7.02 11.09
C MET A 73 -45.82 -5.70 10.64
N GLU A 74 -46.41 -4.55 10.96
CA GLU A 74 -45.87 -3.24 10.63
C GLU A 74 -44.53 -3.00 11.35
N THR A 75 -44.42 -3.42 12.62
CA THR A 75 -43.17 -3.32 13.38
C THR A 75 -42.08 -4.22 12.81
N GLU A 76 -42.43 -5.42 12.35
CA GLU A 76 -41.48 -6.32 11.70
C GLU A 76 -40.98 -5.77 10.36
N LEU A 77 -41.88 -5.17 9.58
CA LEU A 77 -41.51 -4.47 8.36
C LEU A 77 -40.55 -3.31 8.65
N ILE A 78 -40.83 -2.50 9.67
CA ILE A 78 -39.94 -1.40 10.09
C ILE A 78 -38.56 -1.94 10.49
N ARG A 79 -38.49 -3.05 11.24
CA ARG A 79 -37.22 -3.69 11.59
C ARG A 79 -36.44 -4.13 10.34
N ALA A 80 -37.10 -4.80 9.41
CA ALA A 80 -36.47 -5.24 8.16
C ALA A 80 -35.92 -4.07 7.33
N LEU A 81 -36.66 -2.96 7.26
CA LEU A 81 -36.24 -1.75 6.56
C LEU A 81 -35.02 -1.08 7.23
N ILE A 82 -35.01 -0.99 8.57
CA ILE A 82 -33.88 -0.45 9.32
C ILE A 82 -32.63 -1.29 9.08
N SER A 83 -32.74 -2.63 9.18
CA SER A 83 -31.61 -3.53 8.93
C SER A 83 -31.08 -3.39 7.51
N SER A 84 -31.96 -3.40 6.51
CA SER A 84 -31.58 -3.23 5.10
C SER A 84 -30.88 -1.90 4.84
N TYR A 85 -31.38 -0.80 5.40
CA TYR A 85 -30.73 0.50 5.26
C TYR A 85 -29.38 0.55 5.98
N PHE A 86 -29.31 0.00 7.18
CA PHE A 86 -28.08 -0.04 7.97
C PHE A 86 -26.97 -0.81 7.26
N ASP A 87 -27.30 -1.92 6.60
CA ASP A 87 -26.31 -2.70 5.87
C ASP A 87 -25.75 -1.95 4.64
N ILE A 88 -26.59 -1.24 3.89
CA ILE A 88 -26.13 -0.37 2.79
C ILE A 88 -25.18 0.72 3.31
N VAL A 89 -25.55 1.38 4.42
CA VAL A 89 -24.71 2.41 5.02
C VAL A 89 -23.40 1.82 5.53
N ARG A 90 -23.42 0.62 6.12
CA ARG A 90 -22.23 -0.05 6.61
C ARG A 90 -21.26 -0.40 5.48
N GLU A 91 -21.76 -0.90 4.37
CA GLU A 91 -20.96 -1.15 3.17
C GLU A 91 -20.37 0.15 2.60
N SER A 92 -21.17 1.22 2.57
CA SER A 92 -20.71 2.54 2.14
C SER A 92 -19.57 3.06 3.02
N ILE A 93 -19.70 2.98 4.35
CA ILE A 93 -18.65 3.40 5.29
C ILE A 93 -17.39 2.54 5.11
N ALA A 94 -17.54 1.22 4.95
CA ALA A 94 -16.43 0.31 4.75
C ALA A 94 -15.59 0.64 3.49
N ASP A 95 -16.22 1.20 2.46
CA ASP A 95 -15.55 1.65 1.23
C ASP A 95 -15.01 3.10 1.34
N GLN A 96 -15.78 4.02 1.91
CA GLN A 96 -15.43 5.44 1.93
C GLN A 96 -14.31 5.76 2.93
N VAL A 97 -14.24 5.09 4.08
CA VAL A 97 -13.22 5.38 5.10
C VAL A 97 -11.81 5.09 4.60
N PRO A 98 -11.49 3.91 4.02
CA PRO A 98 -10.16 3.66 3.46
C PRO A 98 -9.79 4.65 2.35
N LYS A 99 -10.75 5.06 1.51
CA LYS A 99 -10.53 6.07 0.46
C LYS A 99 -10.18 7.44 1.05
N ALA A 100 -10.88 7.85 2.10
CA ALA A 100 -10.58 9.09 2.81
C ALA A 100 -9.18 9.06 3.45
N VAL A 101 -8.81 7.97 4.12
CA VAL A 101 -7.46 7.81 4.71
C VAL A 101 -6.39 7.82 3.61
N MET A 102 -6.61 7.09 2.52
CA MET A 102 -5.67 7.05 1.41
C MET A 102 -5.45 8.45 0.81
N HIS A 103 -6.52 9.21 0.59
CA HIS A 103 -6.43 10.53 -0.01
C HIS A 103 -5.85 11.58 0.94
N LEU A 104 -6.40 11.68 2.15
CA LEU A 104 -6.11 12.78 3.08
C LEU A 104 -4.80 12.58 3.85
N LEU A 105 -4.40 11.34 4.10
CA LEU A 105 -3.20 11.05 4.89
C LEU A 105 -2.10 10.48 4.02
N VAL A 106 -2.34 9.34 3.34
CA VAL A 106 -1.26 8.61 2.66
C VAL A 106 -0.74 9.39 1.46
N ASN A 107 -1.61 9.75 0.53
CA ASN A 107 -1.23 10.51 -0.66
C ASN A 107 -0.74 11.91 -0.31
N HIS A 108 -1.44 12.60 0.61
CA HIS A 108 -0.99 13.91 1.09
C HIS A 108 0.43 13.85 1.70
N SER A 109 0.69 12.89 2.57
CA SER A 109 2.03 12.72 3.18
C SER A 109 3.08 12.43 2.12
N LYS A 110 2.78 11.54 1.17
CA LYS A 110 3.67 11.21 0.06
C LYS A 110 4.05 12.45 -0.77
N ASP A 111 3.10 13.32 -1.06
CA ASP A 111 3.33 14.48 -1.92
C ASP A 111 4.04 15.62 -1.17
N VAL A 112 3.73 15.80 0.11
CA VAL A 112 4.28 16.90 0.92
C VAL A 112 5.66 16.58 1.50
N VAL A 113 5.96 15.31 1.78
CA VAL A 113 7.18 14.92 2.51
C VAL A 113 8.46 15.39 1.82
N GLN A 114 8.52 15.35 0.48
CA GLN A 114 9.73 15.75 -0.25
C GLN A 114 10.05 17.23 -0.05
N ASN A 115 9.06 18.10 -0.27
CA ASN A 115 9.22 19.54 -0.09
C ASN A 115 9.50 19.88 1.38
N ARG A 116 8.81 19.21 2.32
CA ARG A 116 9.02 19.40 3.75
C ARG A 116 10.45 19.03 4.16
N LEU A 117 10.91 17.83 3.78
CA LEU A 117 12.26 17.36 4.11
C LEU A 117 13.34 18.28 3.53
N VAL A 118 13.18 18.78 2.30
CA VAL A 118 14.12 19.75 1.73
C VAL A 118 14.16 21.02 2.57
N SER A 119 13.00 21.60 2.90
CA SER A 119 12.96 22.83 3.70
C SER A 119 13.49 22.68 5.13
N GLU A 120 13.28 21.52 5.74
CA GLU A 120 13.63 21.29 7.15
C GLU A 120 15.09 20.83 7.30
N LEU A 121 15.60 19.98 6.40
CA LEU A 121 16.96 19.45 6.48
C LEU A 121 17.99 20.35 5.79
N TYR A 122 17.60 21.16 4.80
CA TYR A 122 18.52 22.01 4.05
C TYR A 122 18.71 23.37 4.71
N ARG A 123 19.14 23.33 5.96
CA ARG A 123 19.36 24.47 6.84
C ARG A 123 20.83 24.53 7.23
N GLU A 124 21.55 25.52 6.70
CA GLU A 124 23.00 25.65 6.87
C GLU A 124 23.43 25.67 8.33
N ASP A 125 22.61 26.27 9.19
CA ASP A 125 22.81 26.33 10.64
C ASP A 125 22.78 24.96 11.33
N MET A 126 22.16 23.94 10.72
CA MET A 126 22.07 22.58 11.27
C MET A 126 23.04 21.59 10.61
N PHE A 127 23.80 22.00 9.60
CA PHE A 127 24.67 21.09 8.85
C PHE A 127 25.79 20.49 9.69
N GLU A 128 26.36 21.25 10.64
CA GLU A 128 27.42 20.71 11.51
C GLU A 128 26.93 19.52 12.34
N GLU A 129 25.68 19.54 12.79
CA GLU A 129 25.07 18.46 13.56
C GLU A 129 24.54 17.33 12.66
N LEU A 130 23.76 17.68 11.63
CA LEU A 130 23.11 16.68 10.76
C LEU A 130 24.10 15.90 9.89
N LEU A 131 25.20 16.56 9.47
CA LEU A 131 26.24 15.95 8.64
C LEU A 131 27.47 15.54 9.48
N TYR A 132 27.31 15.43 10.80
CA TYR A 132 28.36 14.97 11.69
C TYR A 132 28.78 13.53 11.35
N GLU A 133 30.06 13.36 11.01
CA GLU A 133 30.67 12.05 10.80
C GLU A 133 31.06 11.46 12.16
N ASP A 134 30.69 10.20 12.41
CA ASP A 134 31.09 9.49 13.62
C ASP A 134 32.63 9.38 13.74
N ASP A 135 33.15 9.60 14.95
CA ASP A 135 34.60 9.66 15.20
C ASP A 135 35.33 8.35 14.85
N ALA A 136 34.66 7.20 15.00
CA ALA A 136 35.26 5.91 14.62
C ALA A 136 35.40 5.80 13.10
N VAL A 137 34.38 6.23 12.35
CA VAL A 137 34.40 6.27 10.89
C VAL A 137 35.48 7.23 10.40
N LYS A 138 35.54 8.44 10.98
CA LYS A 138 36.58 9.43 10.70
C LYS A 138 37.99 8.88 10.92
N LYS A 139 38.22 8.19 12.05
CA LYS A 139 39.51 7.60 12.39
C LYS A 139 39.92 6.50 11.40
N GLU A 140 38.99 5.65 10.96
CA GLU A 140 39.29 4.61 9.97
C GLU A 140 39.58 5.22 8.60
N ARG A 141 38.83 6.26 8.19
CA ARG A 141 39.10 7.03 6.97
C ARG A 141 40.50 7.62 6.99
N GLU A 142 40.89 8.30 8.07
CA GLU A 142 42.24 8.86 8.23
C GLU A 142 43.34 7.79 8.20
N LYS A 143 43.09 6.60 8.78
CA LYS A 143 44.03 5.48 8.74
C LYS A 143 44.23 4.95 7.32
N CYS A 144 43.14 4.75 6.58
CA CYS A 144 43.19 4.35 5.17
C CYS A 144 43.91 5.39 4.32
N GLU A 145 43.66 6.68 4.54
CA GLU A 145 44.32 7.78 3.83
C GLU A 145 45.83 7.81 4.08
N ARG A 146 46.25 7.64 5.34
CA ARG A 146 47.67 7.50 5.69
C ARG A 146 48.32 6.31 4.99
N LEU A 147 47.67 5.14 5.03
CA LEU A 147 48.20 3.93 4.41
C LEU A 147 48.34 4.08 2.89
N LEU A 148 47.33 4.67 2.25
CA LEU A 148 47.34 4.97 0.81
C LEU A 148 48.50 5.90 0.45
N LYS A 149 48.74 6.94 1.25
CA LYS A 149 49.87 7.85 1.06
C LYS A 149 51.20 7.11 1.11
N THR A 150 51.38 6.25 2.12
CA THR A 150 52.60 5.42 2.26
C THR A 150 52.80 4.51 1.05
N TYR A 151 51.74 3.86 0.54
CA TYR A 151 51.86 3.02 -0.65
C TYR A 151 52.19 3.80 -1.92
N ARG A 152 51.64 5.00 -2.10
CA ARG A 152 51.99 5.87 -3.23
C ARG A 152 53.45 6.31 -3.19
N GLU A 153 53.95 6.64 -2.01
CA GLU A 153 55.35 7.03 -1.82
C GLU A 153 56.29 5.84 -2.09
N ALA A 154 55.98 4.66 -1.55
CA ALA A 154 56.73 3.44 -1.85
C ALA A 154 56.74 3.13 -3.35
N ALA A 155 55.61 3.25 -4.04
CA ALA A 155 55.52 3.05 -5.48
C ALA A 155 56.35 4.06 -6.27
N LYS A 156 56.41 5.33 -5.82
CA LYS A 156 57.26 6.37 -6.43
C LYS A 156 58.74 6.01 -6.31
N ILE A 157 59.18 5.58 -5.13
CA ILE A 157 60.57 5.16 -4.88
C ILE A 157 60.93 3.97 -5.77
N VAL A 158 60.06 2.95 -5.86
CA VAL A 158 60.29 1.79 -6.74
C VAL A 158 60.38 2.23 -8.21
N GLY A 159 59.56 3.19 -8.64
CA GLY A 159 59.60 3.74 -9.99
C GLY A 159 60.81 4.63 -10.29
N GLU A 160 61.52 5.16 -9.28
CA GLU A 160 62.74 5.95 -9.47
C GLU A 160 64.02 5.08 -9.56
N VAL A 161 63.95 3.82 -9.12
CA VAL A 161 65.08 2.86 -9.11
C VAL A 161 65.11 1.98 -10.38
N LEU A 162 63.99 1.91 -11.12
CA LEU A 162 63.88 1.28 -12.44
C LEU A 162 64.14 2.31 -13.55
#